data_AF-A0AA39MS05-F1
#
_entry.id   AF-A0AA39MS05-F1
#
_cell.length_a   1.000
_cell.length_b   1.000
_cell.length_c   1.000
_cell.angle_alpha   90.00
_cell.angle_beta   90.00
_cell.angle_gamma   90.00
#
_symmetry.space_group_name_H-M   'P 1'
#
loop_
_entity.id
_entity.type
_entity.pdbx_description
1 polymer ?
#
loop_
_entity_poly.entity_id
_entity_poly.type
_entity_poly.pdbx_seq_one_letter_code
_entity_poly.pdbx_strand_id
1 'polypeptide(L)'
;MYSSTILLISALFSAATASPLTARSICHPNFEGAALTVTGYSAYGATSWAATPVVGAVTPVVGELANGSTAPSKFFFQQNGDDPDVTYTVKTVANVNFAVELTATGGVVTHNVDWSGSNVNQKWRVECTTCATDISQKQGVVASGCAISSAFPATNGFCVRMSRPGRELELAICPSEGNGNFYFSV
;
A
#
# COMPACT_ATOMS: atom_id res chain seq x y z
N MET A 1 79.75 4.49 16.22
CA MET A 1 78.51 5.18 16.60
C MET A 1 77.49 4.97 15.49
N TYR A 2 76.40 4.30 15.87
CA TYR A 2 75.07 4.09 15.28
C TYR A 2 74.85 3.93 13.76
N SER A 3 74.43 2.72 13.42
CA SER A 3 73.71 2.31 12.21
C SER A 3 72.24 2.74 12.32
N SER A 4 71.65 3.29 11.25
CA SER A 4 70.23 3.67 11.20
C SER A 4 69.52 2.93 10.07
N THR A 5 68.66 2.00 10.45
CA THR A 5 67.71 1.31 9.57
C THR A 5 66.41 2.11 9.55
N ILE A 6 65.97 2.57 8.38
CA ILE A 6 64.67 3.25 8.22
C ILE A 6 63.63 2.18 7.84
N LEU A 7 62.69 1.91 8.75
CA LEU A 7 61.54 1.03 8.51
C LEU A 7 60.39 1.83 7.90
N LEU A 8 59.94 1.40 6.71
CA LEU A 8 58.69 1.80 6.07
C LEU A 8 57.49 1.30 6.90
N ILE A 9 56.50 2.17 7.14
CA ILE A 9 55.15 1.76 7.53
C ILE A 9 54.18 2.38 6.53
N SER A 10 53.80 1.59 5.53
CA SER A 10 52.74 1.92 4.58
C SER A 10 51.39 1.69 5.26
N ALA A 11 50.69 2.76 5.64
CA ALA A 11 49.33 2.67 6.15
C ALA A 11 48.38 2.24 5.03
N LEU A 12 47.89 1.00 5.10
CA LEU A 12 46.81 0.48 4.26
C LEU A 12 45.50 1.14 4.70
N PHE A 13 45.06 2.18 3.97
CA PHE A 13 43.71 2.70 4.08
C PHE A 13 42.74 1.64 3.53
N SER A 14 42.07 0.92 4.44
CA SER A 14 40.93 0.08 4.09
C SER A 14 39.77 1.02 3.72
N ALA A 15 39.57 1.25 2.43
CA ALA A 15 38.37 1.89 1.93
C ALA A 15 37.19 0.96 2.25
N ALA A 16 36.39 1.33 3.24
CA ALA A 16 35.08 0.74 3.45
C ALA A 16 34.24 1.04 2.20
N THR A 17 34.10 0.06 1.32
CA THR A 17 33.17 0.14 0.20
C THR A 17 31.76 0.07 0.78
N ALA A 18 31.18 1.24 1.06
CA ALA A 18 29.75 1.34 1.27
C ALA A 18 29.06 0.69 0.05
N SER A 19 28.34 -0.40 0.27
CA SER A 19 27.55 -1.03 -0.78
C SER A 19 26.63 0.04 -1.37
N PRO A 20 26.56 0.19 -2.70
CA PRO A 20 25.64 1.14 -3.30
C PRO A 20 24.24 0.80 -2.83
N LEU A 21 23.48 1.84 -2.49
CA LEU A 21 22.07 1.77 -2.16
C LEU A 21 21.37 1.06 -3.33
N THR A 22 21.10 -0.24 -3.21
CA THR A 22 20.34 -0.98 -4.22
C THR A 22 19.04 -0.20 -4.42
N ALA A 23 18.83 0.32 -5.63
CA ALA A 23 17.57 0.95 -6.00
C ALA A 23 16.46 -0.06 -5.69
N ARG A 24 15.65 0.22 -4.65
CA ARG A 24 14.52 -0.63 -4.29
C ARG A 24 13.59 -0.67 -5.50
N SER A 25 13.41 -1.85 -6.09
CA SER A 25 12.47 -2.01 -7.21
C SER A 25 11.06 -1.81 -6.68
N ILE A 26 10.39 -0.76 -7.15
CA ILE A 26 8.95 -0.58 -6.96
C ILE A 26 8.24 -1.50 -7.95
N CYS A 27 7.21 -2.19 -7.50
CA CYS A 27 6.36 -3.03 -8.33
C CYS A 27 4.88 -2.66 -8.17
N HIS A 28 4.12 -2.86 -9.25
CA HIS A 28 2.67 -2.72 -9.31
C HIS A 28 2.04 -4.12 -9.38
N PRO A 29 1.46 -4.64 -8.29
CA PRO A 29 0.97 -6.01 -8.24
C PRO A 29 -0.29 -6.22 -9.12
N ASN A 30 -0.32 -7.27 -9.94
CA ASN A 30 -1.55 -7.67 -10.62
C ASN A 30 -2.41 -8.55 -9.70
N PHE A 31 -3.50 -7.98 -9.20
CA PHE A 31 -4.43 -8.59 -8.25
C PHE A 31 -5.65 -9.26 -8.89
N GLU A 32 -5.70 -9.38 -10.21
CA GLU A 32 -6.89 -9.88 -10.90
C GLU A 32 -7.37 -11.24 -10.37
N GLY A 33 -8.69 -11.31 -10.12
CA GLY A 33 -9.36 -12.53 -9.66
C GLY A 33 -9.17 -12.85 -8.17
N ALA A 34 -8.40 -12.07 -7.40
CA ALA A 34 -8.15 -12.35 -5.99
C ALA A 34 -8.94 -11.43 -5.04
N ALA A 35 -9.59 -12.03 -4.04
CA ALA A 35 -10.21 -11.32 -2.92
C ALA A 35 -9.17 -11.10 -1.81
N LEU A 36 -8.77 -9.84 -1.60
CA LEU A 36 -7.61 -9.49 -0.81
C LEU A 36 -7.98 -8.86 0.54
N THR A 37 -7.25 -9.26 1.57
CA THR A 37 -7.20 -8.54 2.84
C THR A 37 -6.04 -7.55 2.80
N VAL A 38 -6.33 -6.30 3.13
CA VAL A 38 -5.32 -5.22 3.22
C VAL A 38 -5.03 -4.96 4.69
N THR A 39 -3.83 -5.30 5.14
CA THR A 39 -3.43 -5.19 6.54
C THR A 39 -2.29 -4.21 6.70
N GLY A 40 -2.41 -3.28 7.64
CA GLY A 40 -1.34 -2.42 8.13
C GLY A 40 -0.92 -2.80 9.54
N TYR A 41 0.32 -2.50 9.90
CA TYR A 41 0.82 -2.66 11.25
C TYR A 41 1.07 -1.30 11.89
N SER A 42 0.63 -1.15 13.13
CA SER A 42 0.84 0.06 13.94
C SER A 42 1.17 -0.31 15.37
N ALA A 43 1.35 0.70 16.23
CA ALA A 43 1.50 0.50 17.68
C ALA A 43 0.32 -0.24 18.33
N TYR A 44 -0.85 -0.30 17.66
CA TYR A 44 -2.03 -1.03 18.12
C TYR A 44 -2.09 -2.48 17.63
N GLY A 45 -1.08 -2.94 16.89
CA GLY A 45 -1.03 -4.26 16.27
C GLY A 45 -1.48 -4.24 14.80
N ALA A 46 -1.86 -5.42 14.31
CA ALA A 46 -2.35 -5.61 12.94
C ALA A 46 -3.78 -5.10 12.79
N THR A 47 -3.98 -4.18 11.86
CA THR A 47 -5.28 -3.63 11.50
C THR A 47 -5.56 -3.85 10.03
N SER A 48 -6.75 -4.33 9.70
CA SER A 48 -7.19 -4.57 8.33
C SER A 48 -8.22 -3.55 7.89
N TRP A 49 -8.28 -3.28 6.58
CA TRP A 49 -9.36 -2.51 5.99
C TRP A 49 -10.67 -3.26 6.22
N ALA A 50 -11.71 -2.52 6.58
CA ALA A 50 -13.06 -3.05 6.68
C ALA A 50 -14.06 -2.01 6.19
N ALA A 51 -15.12 -2.46 5.54
CA ALA A 51 -16.21 -1.61 5.09
C ALA A 51 -17.52 -2.38 5.08
N THR A 52 -18.59 -1.74 5.54
CA THR A 52 -19.96 -2.30 5.49
C THR A 52 -20.78 -1.46 4.50
N PRO A 53 -20.76 -1.79 3.20
CA PRO A 53 -21.46 -1.02 2.19
C PRO A 53 -22.98 -1.05 2.42
N VAL A 54 -23.63 0.10 2.31
CA VAL A 54 -25.09 0.25 2.49
C VAL A 54 -25.69 0.90 1.23
N VAL A 55 -26.72 0.26 0.67
CA VAL A 55 -27.43 0.76 -0.51
C VAL A 55 -27.98 2.16 -0.27
N GLY A 56 -27.59 3.11 -1.12
CA GLY A 56 -28.04 4.50 -1.03
C GLY A 56 -27.28 5.35 -0.01
N ALA A 57 -26.20 4.85 0.59
CA ALA A 57 -25.40 5.60 1.56
C ALA A 57 -23.91 5.56 1.23
N VAL A 58 -23.20 6.59 1.71
CA VAL A 58 -21.74 6.64 1.75
C VAL A 58 -21.30 6.09 3.09
N THR A 59 -20.42 5.09 3.10
CA THR A 59 -19.97 4.45 4.35
C THR A 59 -18.46 4.53 4.48
N PRO A 60 -17.91 4.79 5.68
CA PRO A 60 -16.47 4.89 5.85
C PRO A 60 -15.78 3.54 5.62
N VAL A 61 -14.60 3.58 5.02
CA VAL A 61 -13.64 2.47 5.14
C VAL A 61 -12.87 2.70 6.43
N VAL A 62 -12.88 1.72 7.32
CA VAL A 62 -12.24 1.82 8.63
C VAL A 62 -11.08 0.84 8.72
N GLY A 63 -10.09 1.16 9.56
CA GLY A 63 -9.10 0.18 9.99
C GLY A 63 -9.62 -0.55 11.22
N GLU A 64 -9.77 -1.88 11.21
CA GLU A 64 -10.18 -2.67 12.38
C GLU A 64 -9.12 -3.68 12.79
N LEU A 65 -9.10 -4.09 14.05
CA LEU A 65 -8.15 -5.12 14.51
C LEU A 65 -8.41 -6.43 13.75
N ALA A 66 -7.34 -7.02 13.19
CA ALA A 66 -7.44 -8.18 12.31
C ALA A 66 -8.16 -9.40 12.94
N ASN A 67 -8.13 -9.53 14.27
CA ASN A 67 -8.75 -10.64 15.01
C ASN A 67 -10.11 -10.30 15.65
N GLY A 68 -10.66 -9.10 15.42
CA GLY A 68 -11.86 -8.62 16.12
C GLY A 68 -12.91 -7.98 15.22
N SER A 69 -12.70 -7.98 13.90
CA SER A 69 -13.63 -7.36 12.95
C SER A 69 -14.85 -8.24 12.68
N THR A 70 -16.04 -7.63 12.72
CA THR A 70 -17.29 -8.24 12.23
C THR A 70 -17.69 -7.71 10.85
N ALA A 71 -16.98 -6.70 10.34
CA ALA A 71 -17.27 -6.06 9.07
C ALA A 71 -16.54 -6.79 7.91
N PRO A 72 -17.08 -6.74 6.68
CA PRO A 72 -16.37 -7.26 5.51
C PRO A 72 -14.99 -6.63 5.35
N SER A 73 -13.96 -7.47 5.27
CA SER A 73 -12.55 -7.05 5.24
C SER A 73 -11.79 -7.48 3.97
N LYS A 74 -12.51 -8.04 2.99
CA LYS A 74 -11.96 -8.42 1.69
C LYS A 74 -12.40 -7.48 0.58
N PHE A 75 -11.46 -7.19 -0.32
CA PHE A 75 -11.62 -6.26 -1.43
C PHE A 75 -11.08 -6.86 -2.73
N PHE A 76 -11.70 -6.51 -3.85
CA PHE A 76 -11.16 -6.76 -5.18
C PHE A 76 -10.44 -5.50 -5.67
N PHE A 77 -9.19 -5.64 -6.08
CA PHE A 77 -8.42 -4.58 -6.71
C PHE A 77 -8.46 -4.81 -8.22
N GLN A 78 -9.43 -4.20 -8.89
CA GLN A 78 -9.56 -4.31 -10.34
C GLN A 78 -8.58 -3.33 -10.99
N GLN A 79 -7.59 -3.87 -11.72
CA GLN A 79 -6.61 -3.05 -12.42
C GLN A 79 -7.28 -2.26 -13.57
N ASN A 80 -6.84 -1.02 -13.73
CA ASN A 80 -7.18 -0.12 -14.82
C ASN A 80 -5.86 0.31 -15.49
N GLY A 81 -5.78 0.14 -16.81
CA GLY A 81 -4.58 0.49 -17.58
C GLY A 81 -3.41 -0.46 -17.34
N ASP A 82 -2.29 -0.11 -17.95
CA ASP A 82 -1.02 -0.85 -17.90
C ASP A 82 0.12 0.06 -17.44
N ASP A 83 1.25 -0.54 -17.08
CA ASP A 83 2.46 0.19 -16.66
C ASP A 83 2.89 1.22 -17.73
N PRO A 84 3.22 2.46 -17.35
CA PRO A 84 3.45 2.96 -15.98
C PRO A 84 2.21 3.54 -15.27
N ASP A 85 1.04 3.58 -15.92
CA ASP A 85 -0.16 4.26 -15.43
C ASP A 85 -1.16 3.28 -14.78
N VAL A 86 -0.63 2.32 -14.02
CA VAL A 86 -1.45 1.33 -13.31
C VAL A 86 -2.25 2.01 -12.20
N THR A 87 -3.57 1.89 -12.27
CA THR A 87 -4.47 2.27 -11.18
C THR A 87 -5.44 1.14 -10.88
N TYR A 88 -6.14 1.22 -9.75
CA TYR A 88 -7.07 0.20 -9.30
C TYR A 88 -8.39 0.83 -8.89
N THR A 89 -9.48 0.21 -9.30
CA THR A 89 -10.79 0.40 -8.68
C THR A 89 -10.95 -0.66 -7.59
N VAL A 90 -11.04 -0.21 -6.35
CA VAL A 90 -11.07 -1.10 -5.18
C VAL A 90 -12.52 -1.37 -4.79
N LYS A 91 -13.03 -2.57 -5.05
CA LYS A 91 -14.42 -2.95 -4.79
C LYS A 91 -14.53 -3.78 -3.52
N THR A 92 -15.62 -3.64 -2.78
CA THR A 92 -15.87 -4.52 -1.63
C THR A 92 -16.32 -5.90 -2.12
N VAL A 93 -15.84 -6.97 -1.49
CA VAL A 93 -16.29 -8.34 -1.83
C VAL A 93 -17.73 -8.57 -1.38
N ALA A 94 -18.15 -7.92 -0.29
CA ALA A 94 -19.53 -8.01 0.21
C ALA A 94 -20.57 -7.46 -0.77
N ASN A 95 -20.22 -6.41 -1.53
CA ASN A 95 -21.06 -5.90 -2.61
C ASN A 95 -20.20 -5.20 -3.66
N VAL A 96 -20.06 -5.83 -4.82
CA VAL A 96 -19.23 -5.33 -5.94
C VAL A 96 -19.80 -4.10 -6.64
N ASN A 97 -21.01 -3.65 -6.26
CA ASN A 97 -21.56 -2.36 -6.69
C ASN A 97 -21.00 -1.18 -5.90
N PHE A 98 -20.15 -1.42 -4.90
CA PHE A 98 -19.47 -0.39 -4.12
C PHE A 98 -17.97 -0.42 -4.32
N ALA A 99 -17.39 0.76 -4.57
CA ALA A 99 -15.96 0.99 -4.66
C ALA A 99 -15.49 1.99 -3.60
N VAL A 100 -14.23 1.86 -3.21
CA VAL A 100 -13.55 2.81 -2.35
C VAL A 100 -13.35 4.12 -3.12
N GLU A 101 -13.75 5.22 -2.51
CA GLU A 101 -13.74 6.57 -3.05
C GLU A 101 -13.08 7.54 -2.07
N LEU A 102 -12.30 8.47 -2.60
CA LEU A 102 -11.77 9.59 -1.85
C LEU A 102 -12.80 10.73 -1.79
N THR A 103 -13.12 11.19 -0.58
CA THR A 103 -13.98 12.37 -0.38
C THR A 103 -13.20 13.68 -0.55
N ALA A 104 -13.91 14.78 -0.82
CA ALA A 104 -13.30 16.11 -0.94
C ALA A 104 -12.56 16.56 0.34
N THR A 105 -12.90 16.00 1.50
CA THR A 105 -12.24 16.29 2.79
C THR A 105 -11.06 15.37 3.09
N GLY A 106 -10.71 14.44 2.18
CA GLY A 106 -9.58 13.52 2.34
C GLY A 106 -9.90 12.21 3.10
N GLY A 107 -11.18 11.97 3.40
CA GLY A 107 -11.66 10.73 4.01
C GLY A 107 -11.85 9.62 2.96
N VAL A 108 -11.64 8.37 3.36
CA VAL A 108 -11.74 7.19 2.49
C VAL A 108 -13.04 6.44 2.83
N VAL A 109 -13.93 6.41 1.85
CA VAL A 109 -15.29 5.86 1.99
C VAL A 109 -15.57 4.81 0.92
N THR A 110 -16.70 4.13 0.99
CA THR A 110 -17.26 3.37 -0.12
C THR A 110 -18.48 4.06 -0.68
N HIS A 111 -18.56 4.12 -2.00
CA HIS A 111 -19.67 4.69 -2.77
C HIS A 111 -20.04 3.78 -3.95
N ASN A 112 -21.13 4.05 -4.64
CA ASN A 112 -21.51 3.32 -5.85
C ASN A 112 -20.36 3.34 -6.88
N VAL A 113 -20.04 2.18 -7.45
CA VAL A 113 -19.04 2.03 -8.50
C VAL A 113 -19.40 2.94 -9.67
N ASP A 114 -18.43 3.73 -10.11
CA ASP A 114 -18.50 4.36 -11.42
C ASP A 114 -18.08 3.37 -12.52
N TRP A 115 -19.07 2.75 -13.14
CA TRP A 115 -18.86 1.78 -14.23
C TRP A 115 -18.30 2.41 -15.51
N SER A 116 -18.37 3.74 -15.65
CA SER A 116 -17.74 4.42 -16.79
C SER A 116 -16.22 4.50 -16.65
N GLY A 117 -15.69 4.35 -15.42
CA GLY A 117 -14.27 4.47 -15.11
C GLY A 117 -13.73 5.91 -15.23
N SER A 118 -14.60 6.91 -15.23
CA SER A 118 -14.23 8.33 -15.37
C SER A 118 -13.96 9.01 -14.03
N ASN A 119 -14.52 8.48 -12.94
CA ASN A 119 -14.37 9.02 -11.59
C ASN A 119 -12.96 8.74 -11.05
N VAL A 120 -12.12 9.77 -11.11
CA VAL A 120 -10.74 9.73 -10.60
C VAL A 120 -10.67 9.51 -9.09
N ASN A 121 -11.71 9.85 -8.32
CA ASN A 121 -11.72 9.64 -6.87
C ASN A 121 -11.86 8.15 -6.49
N GLN A 122 -12.25 7.29 -7.43
CA GLN A 122 -12.29 5.83 -7.27
C GLN A 122 -11.07 5.11 -7.86
N LYS A 123 -10.04 5.88 -8.27
CA LYS A 123 -8.79 5.34 -8.81
C LYS A 123 -7.70 5.46 -7.78
N TRP A 124 -7.09 4.32 -7.47
CA TRP A 124 -6.04 4.19 -6.47
C TRP A 124 -4.76 3.68 -7.11
N ARG A 125 -3.60 4.13 -6.67
CA ARG A 125 -2.29 3.57 -7.03
C ARG A 125 -1.82 2.68 -5.89
N VAL A 126 -1.20 1.55 -6.24
CA VAL A 126 -0.59 0.62 -5.27
C VAL A 126 0.83 0.36 -5.70
N GLU A 127 1.77 0.85 -4.91
CA GLU A 127 3.21 0.72 -5.15
C GLU A 127 3.81 -0.09 -4.01
N CYS A 128 4.44 -1.22 -4.33
CA CYS A 128 4.97 -2.16 -3.34
C CYS A 128 6.46 -2.38 -3.51
N THR A 129 7.13 -2.76 -2.42
CA THR A 129 8.51 -3.25 -2.46
C THR A 129 8.58 -4.69 -2.99
N THR A 130 7.53 -5.49 -2.77
CA THR A 130 7.49 -6.89 -3.19
C THR A 130 6.11 -7.25 -3.69
N CYS A 131 6.06 -7.92 -4.83
CA CYS A 131 4.84 -8.39 -5.49
C CYS A 131 5.06 -9.85 -5.91
N ALA A 132 4.12 -10.73 -5.57
CA ALA A 132 4.06 -12.07 -6.11
C ALA A 132 3.46 -12.06 -7.53
N THR A 133 3.78 -13.08 -8.32
CA THR A 133 3.07 -13.41 -9.55
C THR A 133 1.99 -14.45 -9.28
N ASP A 134 1.03 -14.57 -10.20
CA ASP A 134 -0.01 -15.62 -10.18
C ASP A 134 -0.83 -15.62 -8.88
N ILE A 135 -1.18 -14.41 -8.40
CA ILE A 135 -1.79 -14.16 -7.08
C ILE A 135 -3.04 -15.02 -6.84
N SER A 136 -3.85 -15.25 -7.89
CA SER A 136 -5.07 -16.09 -7.81
C SER A 136 -4.81 -17.56 -7.43
N GLN A 137 -3.55 -18.01 -7.48
CA GLN A 137 -3.13 -19.37 -7.12
C GLN A 137 -2.31 -19.43 -5.82
N LYS A 138 -2.11 -18.28 -5.15
CA LYS A 138 -1.30 -18.19 -3.93
C LYS A 138 -2.19 -18.16 -2.67
N GLN A 139 -1.56 -18.41 -1.54
CA GLN A 139 -2.13 -18.22 -0.21
C GLN A 139 -1.18 -17.38 0.63
N GLY A 140 -1.73 -16.60 1.58
CA GLY A 140 -0.95 -15.75 2.46
C GLY A 140 -0.57 -14.42 1.81
N VAL A 141 0.55 -13.82 2.23
CA VAL A 141 0.98 -12.49 1.77
C VAL A 141 1.48 -12.57 0.33
N VAL A 142 0.87 -11.78 -0.55
CA VAL A 142 1.16 -11.71 -1.99
C VAL A 142 1.74 -10.37 -2.43
N ALA A 143 1.64 -9.33 -1.59
CA ALA A 143 2.39 -8.10 -1.77
C ALA A 143 2.71 -7.45 -0.41
N SER A 144 3.86 -6.80 -0.30
CA SER A 144 4.32 -6.20 0.97
C SER A 144 5.11 -4.91 0.77
N GLY A 145 5.12 -4.09 1.82
CA GLY A 145 5.76 -2.77 1.77
C GLY A 145 4.98 -1.78 0.92
N CYS A 146 3.66 -1.95 0.85
CA CYS A 146 2.83 -1.26 -0.13
C CYS A 146 2.33 0.08 0.38
N ALA A 147 2.51 1.12 -0.44
CA ALA A 147 1.85 2.40 -0.34
C ALA A 147 0.59 2.38 -1.21
N ILE A 148 -0.51 2.90 -0.66
CA ILE A 148 -1.77 3.06 -1.38
C ILE A 148 -2.05 4.55 -1.44
N SER A 149 -2.15 5.13 -2.62
CA SER A 149 -2.39 6.56 -2.82
C SER A 149 -3.56 6.78 -3.78
N SER A 150 -4.18 7.95 -3.72
CA SER A 150 -5.21 8.31 -4.68
C SER A 150 -4.57 8.73 -6.00
N ALA A 151 -5.18 8.36 -7.13
CA ALA A 151 -4.76 8.85 -8.44
C ALA A 151 -5.22 10.31 -8.69
N PHE A 152 -5.93 10.93 -7.76
CA PHE A 152 -6.36 12.32 -7.86
C PHE A 152 -5.16 13.27 -7.73
N PRO A 153 -4.85 14.11 -8.75
CA PRO A 153 -3.61 14.88 -8.79
C PRO A 153 -3.39 15.83 -7.60
N ALA A 154 -4.46 16.36 -7.00
CA ALA A 154 -4.35 17.26 -5.85
C ALA A 154 -3.87 16.56 -4.56
N THR A 155 -3.79 15.22 -4.57
CA THR A 155 -3.35 14.39 -3.44
C THR A 155 -1.99 13.74 -3.67
N ASN A 156 -1.23 14.20 -4.66
CA ASN A 156 0.13 13.74 -4.89
C ASN A 156 0.99 13.88 -3.62
N GLY A 157 1.72 12.83 -3.27
CA GLY A 157 2.52 12.77 -2.04
C GLY A 157 1.73 12.38 -0.78
N PHE A 158 0.43 12.12 -0.88
CA PHE A 158 -0.39 11.58 0.20
C PHE A 158 -0.79 10.12 -0.05
N CYS A 159 -0.74 9.33 1.01
CA CYS A 159 -1.04 7.91 1.03
C CYS A 159 -2.11 7.63 2.10
N VAL A 160 -2.87 6.57 1.90
CA VAL A 160 -3.82 6.07 2.88
C VAL A 160 -3.08 5.73 4.18
N ARG A 161 -3.61 6.19 5.30
CA ARG A 161 -3.10 5.92 6.63
C ARG A 161 -4.17 5.30 7.51
N MET A 162 -3.78 4.25 8.22
CA MET A 162 -4.51 3.78 9.39
C MET A 162 -4.04 4.57 10.61
N SER A 163 -4.91 5.40 11.17
CA SER A 163 -4.59 6.17 12.38
C SER A 163 -4.74 5.31 13.64
N ARG A 164 -5.92 4.71 13.85
CA ARG A 164 -6.25 3.83 14.98
C ARG A 164 -7.36 2.84 14.60
N PRO A 165 -7.49 1.69 15.29
CA PRO A 165 -8.62 0.79 15.10
C PRO A 165 -9.98 1.50 15.30
N GLY A 166 -10.98 1.14 14.48
CA GLY A 166 -12.34 1.68 14.50
C GLY A 166 -12.47 3.10 13.94
N ARG A 167 -11.41 3.66 13.34
CA ARG A 167 -11.43 4.99 12.71
C ARG A 167 -11.44 4.87 11.20
N GLU A 168 -12.10 5.84 10.57
CA GLU A 168 -12.05 6.03 9.13
C GLU A 168 -10.60 6.16 8.67
N LEU A 169 -10.29 5.52 7.54
CA LEU A 169 -9.03 5.70 6.85
C LEU A 169 -8.98 7.09 6.22
N GLU A 170 -7.80 7.71 6.27
CA GLU A 170 -7.59 9.07 5.80
C GLU A 170 -6.31 9.15 4.98
N LEU A 171 -6.14 10.23 4.23
CA LEU A 171 -4.87 10.54 3.57
C LEU A 171 -3.91 11.24 4.53
N ALA A 172 -2.64 10.83 4.50
CA ALA A 172 -1.54 11.48 5.19
C ALA A 172 -0.31 11.50 4.29
N ILE A 173 0.70 12.30 4.64
CA ILE A 173 1.96 12.34 3.89
C ILE A 173 2.52 10.92 3.77
N CYS A 174 2.86 10.52 2.54
CA CYS A 174 3.46 9.21 2.28
C CYS A 174 4.78 9.08 3.06
N PRO A 175 5.07 7.90 3.63
CA PRO A 175 6.33 7.67 4.33
C PRO A 175 7.54 7.94 3.41
N SER A 176 8.52 8.68 3.93
CA SER A 176 9.70 9.15 3.20
C SER A 176 10.63 8.04 2.72
N GLU A 177 10.48 6.81 3.23
CA GLU A 177 11.31 5.66 2.85
C GLU A 177 10.80 4.91 1.60
N GLY A 178 9.75 5.40 0.94
CA GLY A 178 9.19 4.78 -0.27
C GLY A 178 8.51 3.43 -0.05
N ASN A 179 8.47 2.95 1.20
CA ASN A 179 7.75 1.74 1.59
C ASN A 179 6.48 2.16 2.33
N GLY A 180 5.32 1.72 1.85
CA GLY A 180 4.10 1.83 2.65
C GLY A 180 3.97 0.69 3.64
N ASN A 181 3.06 0.85 4.61
CA ASN A 181 2.92 -0.08 5.73
C ASN A 181 1.90 -1.20 5.47
N PHE A 182 1.43 -1.35 4.23
CA PHE A 182 0.39 -2.32 3.89
C PHE A 182 0.95 -3.62 3.33
N TYR A 183 0.24 -4.69 3.67
CA TYR A 183 0.43 -6.05 3.20
C TYR A 183 -0.88 -6.52 2.58
N PHE A 184 -0.79 -7.14 1.42
CA PHE A 184 -1.92 -7.74 0.72
C PHE A 184 -1.85 -9.24 0.87
N SER A 185 -2.97 -9.86 1.25
CA SER A 185 -3.06 -11.32 1.43
C SER A 185 -4.34 -11.89 0.84
N VAL A 186 -4.25 -13.10 0.29
CA VAL A 186 -5.37 -13.87 -0.27
C VAL A 186 -5.96 -14.78 0.79
#